data_AF-A0A180GB96-F1
#
_entry.id   AF-A0A180GB96-F1
#
_cell.length_a   1.000
_cell.length_b   1.000
_cell.length_c   1.000
_cell.angle_alpha   90.00
_cell.angle_beta   90.00
_cell.angle_gamma   90.00
#
_symmetry.space_group_name_H-M   'P 1'
#
loop_
_entity.id
_entity.type
_entity.pdbx_description
1 polymer ?
#
loop_
_entity_poly.entity_id
_entity_poly.type
_entity_poly.pdbx_seq_one_letter_code
_entity_poly.pdbx_strand_id
1 'polypeptide(L)'
;MSNRNRRLVDMPDDGTGETQALDHHQANLVIRGFKRLYVHKFERANRVPMKIKTDISIDYLRSKRDIHTRLHSIILPQLDQEFQAISQVLYNLDEFRKEPGSKLQLILDMQPEISRTLDQLVCAIDELIPGNTPAPSQTNDQHFQEFKGYRMYRLDEAIRQRLRLDVLKYFNYSKHIIQELVLPARGYPYSIYDISADLNRSIDQAITWLKGSELQIISHLWEEGLIDGSRRFAPFDEYFSLFHPPQESNLLSPTPEITISKLATPLGKSMIPILKLTKLFFDKLASKGMKDEQAPLFTEMSSDQLNFLHDSAEDVGEFVSNLMDILGDADMDSPDDISSRLVDEIEKLSKLFQAYVPLAAFYLTPLFPDIDGVSSQTYFRSWFTTWNTLFFTATHNAIQAAHAFEEEN
;
A
#
# COMPACT_ATOMS: atom_id res chain seq x y z
N MET A 1 50.34 69.92 -24.50
CA MET A 1 49.27 70.05 -25.52
C MET A 1 48.31 68.88 -25.30
N SER A 2 47.20 69.04 -24.58
CA SER A 2 45.90 69.65 -24.95
C SER A 2 44.82 68.57 -25.18
N ASN A 3 44.08 68.24 -24.10
CA ASN A 3 42.62 68.15 -23.96
C ASN A 3 41.71 67.89 -25.20
N ARG A 4 40.78 66.91 -25.12
CA ARG A 4 39.33 67.10 -24.80
C ARG A 4 38.43 65.84 -24.95
N ASN A 5 37.79 65.46 -23.83
CA ASN A 5 36.35 65.27 -23.55
C ASN A 5 35.38 64.28 -24.27
N ARG A 6 34.76 63.44 -23.39
CA ARG A 6 33.31 63.15 -23.13
C ARG A 6 32.49 62.19 -24.02
N ARG A 7 31.95 61.13 -23.37
CA ARG A 7 30.52 60.91 -22.92
C ARG A 7 30.44 59.51 -22.27
N LEU A 8 30.21 59.34 -20.97
CA LEU A 8 28.92 59.25 -20.24
C LEU A 8 27.84 58.45 -20.97
N VAL A 9 27.65 57.20 -20.56
CA VAL A 9 26.37 56.48 -20.53
C VAL A 9 26.32 55.76 -19.18
N ASP A 10 25.47 56.26 -18.29
CA ASP A 10 25.00 55.56 -17.09
C ASP A 10 24.24 54.30 -17.54
N MET A 11 24.59 53.16 -16.95
CA MET A 11 23.75 51.96 -16.97
C MET A 11 23.23 51.73 -15.55
N PRO A 12 21.98 51.26 -15.40
CA PRO A 12 21.30 51.26 -14.12
C PRO A 12 21.92 50.24 -13.18
N ASP A 13 22.02 50.65 -11.92
CA ASP A 13 22.09 49.80 -10.74
C ASP A 13 20.87 48.87 -10.74
N ASP A 14 21.01 47.70 -11.36
CA ASP A 14 19.99 46.66 -11.32
C ASP A 14 20.24 45.82 -10.08
N GLY A 15 19.43 46.12 -9.07
CA GLY A 15 19.13 45.32 -7.88
C GLY A 15 20.11 44.20 -7.58
N THR A 16 21.06 44.49 -6.69
CA THR A 16 21.56 43.46 -5.79
C THR A 16 20.35 42.90 -5.04
N GLY A 17 19.78 41.81 -5.57
CA GLY A 17 18.85 40.99 -4.86
C GLY A 17 19.58 40.49 -3.61
N GLU A 18 19.37 41.19 -2.50
CA GLU A 18 19.69 40.71 -1.17
C GLU A 18 19.06 39.33 -1.04
N THR A 19 19.86 38.29 -1.29
CA THR A 19 19.49 36.94 -0.92
C THR A 19 19.49 37.00 0.60
N GLN A 20 18.30 37.12 1.21
CA GLN A 20 18.16 37.12 2.66
C GLN A 20 18.93 35.92 3.18
N ALA A 21 20.05 36.18 3.88
CA ALA A 21 20.87 35.12 4.41
C ALA A 21 19.99 34.23 5.29
N LEU A 22 19.98 32.92 5.02
CA LEU A 22 19.20 31.95 5.77
C LEU A 22 19.50 32.10 7.27
N ASP A 23 18.46 32.38 8.07
CA ASP A 23 18.62 32.48 9.52
C ASP A 23 18.90 31.08 10.10
N HIS A 24 20.18 30.81 10.32
CA HIS A 24 20.66 29.57 10.93
C HIS A 24 20.02 29.29 12.31
N HIS A 25 19.66 30.33 13.07
CA HIS A 25 18.99 30.13 14.35
C HIS A 25 17.57 29.59 14.14
N GLN A 26 16.79 30.24 13.27
CA GLN A 26 15.42 29.84 12.97
C GLN A 26 15.35 28.46 12.31
N ALA A 27 16.27 28.16 11.38
CA ALA A 27 16.38 26.83 10.79
C ALA A 27 16.69 25.74 11.83
N ASN A 28 17.56 26.04 12.80
CA ASN A 28 17.82 25.14 13.92
C ASN A 28 16.60 24.93 14.83
N LEU A 29 15.75 25.95 15.01
CA LEU A 29 14.48 25.81 15.73
C LEU A 29 13.53 24.86 14.99
N VAL A 30 13.38 25.00 13.67
CA VAL A 30 12.55 24.10 12.84
C VAL A 30 13.05 22.66 12.95
N ILE A 31 14.35 22.44 12.82
CA ILE A 31 14.98 21.11 12.97
C ILE A 31 14.69 20.51 14.35
N ARG A 32 14.80 21.30 15.42
CA ARG A 32 14.47 20.84 16.78
C ARG A 32 12.99 20.53 16.93
N GLY A 33 12.11 21.29 16.28
CA GLY A 33 10.68 21.03 16.24
C GLY A 33 10.34 19.68 15.63
N PHE A 34 10.88 19.36 14.45
CA PHE A 34 10.70 18.04 13.84
C PHE A 34 11.28 16.90 14.70
N LYS A 35 12.43 17.13 15.36
CA LYS A 35 12.97 16.14 16.33
C LYS A 35 12.02 15.90 17.52
N ARG A 36 11.36 16.94 18.05
CA ARG A 36 10.38 16.78 19.13
C ARG A 36 9.14 16.01 18.68
N LEU A 37 8.63 16.32 17.49
CA LEU A 37 7.51 15.61 16.87
C LEU A 37 7.83 14.12 16.66
N TYR A 38 9.06 13.81 16.26
CA TYR A 38 9.55 12.44 16.07
C TYR A 38 9.58 11.62 17.38
N VAL A 39 10.02 12.21 18.50
CA VAL A 39 10.27 11.48 19.76
C VAL A 39 8.99 11.21 20.56
N HIS A 40 7.97 12.08 20.51
CA HIS A 40 6.97 12.13 21.58
C HIS A 40 5.63 11.39 21.35
N LYS A 41 5.25 11.02 20.12
CA LYS A 41 3.80 10.81 19.85
C LYS A 41 3.32 9.38 19.75
N PHE A 42 4.17 8.42 19.40
CA PHE A 42 3.73 7.03 19.21
C PHE A 42 4.28 6.02 20.23
N GLU A 43 5.04 6.44 21.23
CA GLU A 43 5.53 5.53 22.28
C GLU A 43 4.42 4.83 23.07
N ARG A 44 3.22 5.44 23.16
CA ARG A 44 2.08 4.84 23.85
C ARG A 44 1.60 3.54 23.19
N ALA A 45 1.74 3.42 21.86
CA ALA A 45 1.42 2.19 21.13
C ALA A 45 2.34 1.00 21.48
N ASN A 46 3.55 1.26 22.01
CA ASN A 46 4.47 0.20 22.44
C ASN A 46 4.23 -0.26 23.89
N ARG A 47 3.30 0.38 24.62
CA ARG A 47 3.10 0.19 26.08
C ARG A 47 1.75 -0.39 26.46
N VAL A 48 1.00 -1.00 25.54
CA VAL A 48 -0.10 -1.87 25.95
C VAL A 48 0.54 -3.19 26.36
N PRO A 49 0.52 -3.58 27.66
CA PRO A 49 0.95 -4.91 28.05
C PRO A 49 0.10 -5.92 27.29
N MET A 50 0.73 -6.98 26.77
CA MET A 50 0.09 -8.09 26.02
C MET A 50 -1.13 -8.73 26.73
N LYS A 51 -1.40 -8.36 27.99
CA LYS A 51 -2.45 -8.85 28.87
C LYS A 51 -3.70 -7.97 28.98
N ILE A 52 -3.74 -6.76 28.41
CA ILE A 52 -5.00 -5.98 28.39
C ILE A 52 -5.89 -6.58 27.31
N LYS A 53 -6.97 -7.24 27.72
CA LYS A 53 -8.04 -7.63 26.80
C LYS A 53 -8.69 -6.36 26.27
N THR A 54 -8.55 -6.13 24.97
CA THR A 54 -9.26 -5.06 24.26
C THR A 54 -10.75 -5.32 24.35
N ASP A 55 -11.51 -4.40 24.95
CA ASP A 55 -12.96 -4.42 24.85
C ASP A 55 -13.36 -3.92 23.46
N ILE A 56 -13.64 -4.87 22.58
CA ILE A 56 -14.19 -4.63 21.23
C ILE A 56 -15.61 -5.21 21.12
N SER A 57 -16.35 -5.23 22.23
CA SER A 57 -17.77 -5.58 22.18
C SER A 57 -18.52 -4.58 21.30
N ILE A 58 -19.56 -5.05 20.60
CA ILE A 58 -20.34 -4.18 19.73
C ILE A 58 -21.00 -3.03 20.49
N ASP A 59 -21.41 -3.25 21.74
CA ASP A 59 -22.00 -2.22 22.60
C ASP A 59 -20.97 -1.14 22.95
N TYR A 60 -19.73 -1.55 23.25
CA TYR A 60 -18.62 -0.63 23.46
C TYR A 60 -18.35 0.19 22.19
N LEU A 61 -18.16 -0.45 21.04
CA LEU A 61 -17.82 0.24 19.78
C LEU A 61 -18.92 1.22 19.36
N ARG A 62 -20.20 0.83 19.51
CA ARG A 62 -21.35 1.73 19.27
C ARG A 62 -21.36 2.92 20.22
N SER A 63 -20.96 2.74 21.48
CA SER A 63 -20.82 3.86 22.43
C SER A 63 -19.72 4.85 22.03
N LYS A 64 -18.76 4.43 21.20
CA LYS A 64 -17.64 5.23 20.67
C LYS A 64 -17.86 5.73 19.25
N ARG A 65 -19.09 5.67 18.72
CA ARG A 65 -19.41 6.10 17.35
C ARG A 65 -19.01 7.54 17.06
N ASP A 66 -19.18 8.46 18.00
CA ASP A 66 -18.76 9.86 17.80
C ASP A 66 -17.25 9.99 17.59
N ILE A 67 -16.45 9.14 18.24
CA ILE A 67 -14.99 9.11 18.06
C ILE A 67 -14.64 8.55 16.68
N HIS A 68 -15.28 7.44 16.30
CA HIS A 68 -15.16 6.87 14.96
C HIS A 68 -15.48 7.92 13.88
N THR A 69 -16.60 8.63 14.01
CA THR A 69 -16.99 9.70 13.08
C THR A 69 -15.97 10.82 13.05
N ARG A 70 -15.51 11.28 14.23
CA ARG A 70 -14.53 12.36 14.33
C ARG A 70 -13.17 12.01 13.71
N LEU A 71 -12.73 10.75 13.78
CA LEU A 71 -11.50 10.29 13.13
C LEU A 71 -11.52 10.56 11.62
N HIS A 72 -12.58 10.11 10.91
CA HIS A 72 -12.63 10.20 9.45
C HIS A 72 -13.20 11.51 8.89
N SER A 73 -13.85 12.33 9.71
CA SER A 73 -14.48 13.60 9.29
C SER A 73 -13.67 14.83 9.67
N ILE A 74 -12.84 14.75 10.71
CA ILE A 74 -12.10 15.90 11.24
C ILE A 74 -10.61 15.59 11.35
N ILE A 75 -10.23 14.59 12.17
CA ILE A 75 -8.85 14.41 12.60
C ILE A 75 -7.94 14.04 11.41
N LEU A 76 -8.28 13.00 10.65
CA LEU A 76 -7.47 12.54 9.52
C LEU A 76 -7.44 13.57 8.37
N PRO A 77 -8.57 14.17 7.95
CA PRO A 77 -8.54 15.25 6.94
C PRO A 77 -7.74 16.48 7.38
N GLN A 78 -7.84 16.89 8.66
CA GLN A 78 -7.04 17.99 9.19
C GLN A 78 -5.54 17.66 9.14
N LEU A 79 -5.18 16.43 9.49
CA LEU A 79 -3.79 15.99 9.46
C LEU A 79 -3.21 16.02 8.04
N ASP A 80 -3.98 15.54 7.04
CA ASP A 80 -3.60 15.61 5.63
C ASP A 80 -3.35 17.06 5.17
N GLN A 81 -4.28 17.97 5.47
CA GLN A 81 -4.13 19.39 5.13
C GLN A 81 -2.89 20.02 5.78
N GLU A 82 -2.62 19.73 7.04
CA GLU A 82 -1.46 20.24 7.77
C GLU A 82 -0.14 19.73 7.15
N PHE A 83 -0.06 18.46 6.76
CA PHE A 83 1.11 17.90 6.07
C PHE A 83 1.28 18.47 4.66
N GLN A 84 0.20 18.58 3.89
CA GLN A 84 0.25 19.19 2.55
C GLN A 84 0.75 20.63 2.60
N ALA A 85 0.35 21.40 3.61
CA ALA A 85 0.81 22.77 3.79
C ALA A 85 2.34 22.84 4.00
N ILE A 86 2.92 21.96 4.83
CA ILE A 86 4.38 21.86 4.97
C ILE A 86 5.03 21.38 3.66
N SER A 87 4.44 20.38 3.00
CA SER A 87 4.98 19.85 1.74
C SER A 87 5.04 20.91 0.66
N GLN A 88 4.01 21.77 0.52
CA GLN A 88 4.01 22.87 -0.43
C GLN A 88 5.16 23.85 -0.18
N VAL A 89 5.45 24.15 1.10
CA VAL A 89 6.58 25.01 1.48
C VAL A 89 7.92 24.35 1.13
N LEU A 90 8.06 23.04 1.37
CA LEU A 90 9.31 22.29 1.16
C LEU A 90 9.52 21.81 -0.29
N TYR A 91 8.49 21.82 -1.12
CA TYR A 91 8.56 21.34 -2.51
C TYR A 91 9.35 22.29 -3.41
N ASN A 92 9.09 23.60 -3.33
CA ASN A 92 9.75 24.59 -4.16
C ASN A 92 10.92 25.26 -3.44
N LEU A 93 12.07 24.56 -3.38
CA LEU A 93 13.26 25.05 -2.67
C LEU A 93 13.82 26.36 -3.25
N ASP A 94 13.62 26.63 -4.53
CA ASP A 94 14.06 27.89 -5.14
C ASP A 94 13.19 29.07 -4.72
N GLU A 95 11.88 28.87 -4.58
CA GLU A 95 11.01 29.87 -3.97
C GLU A 95 11.25 30.00 -2.46
N PHE A 96 11.54 28.89 -1.78
CA PHE A 96 11.91 28.90 -0.37
C PHE A 96 13.12 29.81 -0.12
N ARG A 97 14.13 29.73 -1.00
CA ARG A 97 15.36 30.56 -0.92
C ARG A 97 15.12 32.06 -1.14
N LYS A 98 14.00 32.46 -1.73
CA LYS A 98 13.66 33.89 -1.92
C LYS A 98 13.26 34.55 -0.60
N GLU A 99 12.55 33.81 0.26
CA GLU A 99 12.05 34.32 1.54
C GLU A 99 12.24 33.28 2.67
N PRO A 100 13.49 32.90 2.98
CA PRO A 100 13.75 31.78 3.88
C PRO A 100 13.20 32.01 5.30
N GLY A 101 13.27 33.24 5.81
CA GLY A 101 12.79 33.56 7.17
C GLY A 101 11.27 33.41 7.32
N SER A 102 10.49 33.85 6.33
CA SER A 102 9.02 33.74 6.36
C SER A 102 8.59 32.29 6.22
N LYS A 103 9.23 31.52 5.33
CA LYS A 103 8.92 30.11 5.10
C LYS A 103 9.31 29.23 6.30
N LEU A 104 10.45 29.52 6.95
CA LEU A 104 10.83 28.87 8.21
C LEU A 104 9.85 29.21 9.35
N GLN A 105 9.40 30.46 9.45
CA GLN A 105 8.41 30.86 10.45
C GLN A 105 7.10 30.12 10.24
N LEU A 106 6.64 30.02 8.99
CA LEU A 106 5.43 29.29 8.64
C LEU A 106 5.49 27.82 9.08
N ILE A 107 6.63 27.16 8.87
CA ILE A 107 6.83 25.77 9.36
C ILE A 107 6.82 25.72 10.89
N LEU A 108 7.47 26.67 11.58
CA LEU A 108 7.44 26.74 13.05
C LEU A 108 6.02 26.89 13.60
N ASP A 109 5.19 27.70 12.94
CA ASP A 109 3.82 27.95 13.36
C ASP A 109 2.90 26.73 13.12
N MET A 110 3.20 25.90 12.12
CA MET A 110 2.46 24.65 11.83
C MET A 110 2.82 23.49 12.76
N GLN A 111 4.06 23.42 13.26
CA GLN A 111 4.54 22.29 14.07
C GLN A 111 3.70 22.02 15.35
N PRO A 112 3.29 23.04 16.14
CA PRO A 112 2.40 22.84 17.28
C PRO A 112 1.01 22.31 16.91
N GLU A 113 0.46 22.76 15.79
CA GLU A 113 -0.86 22.31 15.31
C GLU A 113 -0.82 20.84 14.91
N ILE A 114 0.19 20.43 14.14
CA ILE A 114 0.42 19.01 13.80
C ILE A 114 0.60 18.16 15.07
N SER A 115 1.38 18.67 16.04
CA SER A 115 1.54 17.98 17.32
C SER A 115 0.19 17.73 18.01
N ARG A 116 -0.68 18.74 18.02
CA ARG A 116 -2.01 18.68 18.63
C ARG A 116 -2.91 17.70 17.89
N THR A 117 -2.93 17.74 16.55
CA THR A 117 -3.75 16.84 15.73
C THR A 117 -3.31 15.38 15.88
N LEU A 118 -2.00 15.12 15.93
CA LEU A 118 -1.45 13.79 16.22
C LEU A 118 -1.82 13.28 17.61
N ASP A 119 -1.79 14.14 18.65
CA ASP A 119 -2.27 13.76 19.99
C ASP A 119 -3.74 13.38 19.98
N GLN A 120 -4.57 14.13 19.24
CA GLN A 120 -5.99 13.84 19.10
C GLN A 120 -6.23 12.51 18.38
N LEU A 121 -5.45 12.22 17.33
CA LEU A 121 -5.48 10.94 16.63
C LEU A 121 -5.14 9.78 17.57
N VAL A 122 -4.02 9.89 18.30
CA VAL A 122 -3.57 8.84 19.23
C VAL A 122 -4.59 8.63 20.36
N CYS A 123 -5.14 9.70 20.94
CA CYS A 123 -6.17 9.56 21.97
C CYS A 123 -7.45 8.93 21.42
N ALA A 124 -7.89 9.35 20.23
CA ALA A 124 -9.09 8.82 19.61
C ALA A 124 -8.96 7.33 19.27
N ILE A 125 -7.81 6.90 18.73
CA ILE A 125 -7.58 5.48 18.43
C ILE A 125 -7.40 4.63 19.71
N ASP A 126 -6.74 5.16 20.75
CA ASP A 126 -6.63 4.50 22.05
C ASP A 126 -7.98 4.34 22.75
N GLU A 127 -8.89 5.29 22.55
CA GLU A 127 -10.24 5.22 23.10
C GLU A 127 -11.15 4.31 22.26
N LEU A 128 -11.03 4.32 20.93
CA LEU A 128 -11.84 3.45 20.07
C LEU A 128 -11.40 1.97 20.17
N ILE A 129 -10.09 1.73 20.22
CA ILE A 129 -9.46 0.41 20.21
C ILE A 129 -8.51 0.34 21.41
N PRO A 130 -9.02 -0.03 22.61
CA PRO A 130 -8.24 -0.03 23.84
C PRO A 130 -7.34 -1.27 23.92
N GLY A 131 -6.23 -1.28 23.18
CA GLY A 131 -5.24 -2.35 23.22
C GLY A 131 -5.00 -3.01 21.88
N ASN A 132 -4.59 -4.29 21.90
CA ASN A 132 -4.28 -5.05 20.68
C ASN A 132 -5.56 -5.64 20.09
N THR A 133 -5.82 -5.40 18.82
CA THR A 133 -6.92 -6.06 18.11
C THR A 133 -6.59 -7.54 17.89
N PRO A 134 -7.50 -8.48 18.23
CA PRO A 134 -7.32 -9.86 17.84
C PRO A 134 -7.47 -10.01 16.33
N ALA A 135 -6.82 -11.03 15.76
CA ALA A 135 -7.01 -11.37 14.36
C ALA A 135 -8.51 -11.60 14.05
N PRO A 136 -8.99 -11.11 12.90
CA PRO A 136 -10.40 -11.16 12.53
C PRO A 136 -10.81 -12.60 12.19
N SER A 137 -11.40 -13.26 13.17
CA SER A 137 -11.85 -14.67 13.12
C SER A 137 -13.34 -14.81 13.47
N GLN A 138 -14.03 -13.68 13.66
CA GLN A 138 -15.45 -13.64 13.97
C GLN A 138 -16.26 -14.04 12.74
N THR A 139 -17.17 -15.00 12.92
CA THR A 139 -18.03 -15.55 11.87
C THR A 139 -19.49 -15.11 12.00
N ASN A 140 -19.82 -14.30 13.01
CA ASN A 140 -21.19 -13.93 13.39
C ASN A 140 -21.41 -12.41 13.53
N ASP A 141 -20.55 -11.60 12.92
CA ASP A 141 -20.55 -10.13 13.02
C ASP A 141 -20.97 -9.43 11.71
N GLN A 142 -21.63 -10.14 10.79
CA GLN A 142 -22.05 -9.62 9.48
C GLN A 142 -22.83 -8.29 9.59
N HIS A 143 -23.60 -8.14 10.67
CA HIS A 143 -24.49 -7.02 10.93
C HIS A 143 -23.84 -5.88 11.72
N PHE A 144 -22.53 -5.96 12.02
CA PHE A 144 -21.80 -4.95 12.77
C PHE A 144 -21.29 -3.78 11.92
N GLN A 145 -21.43 -3.85 10.57
CA GLN A 145 -21.17 -2.73 9.65
C GLN A 145 -19.78 -2.11 9.84
N GLU A 146 -19.70 -0.81 10.17
CA GLU A 146 -18.43 -0.08 10.39
C GLU A 146 -17.60 -0.66 11.54
N PHE A 147 -18.22 -1.46 12.42
CA PHE A 147 -17.60 -2.05 13.61
C PHE A 147 -17.32 -3.55 13.51
N LYS A 148 -17.36 -4.13 12.29
CA LYS A 148 -16.84 -5.49 12.08
C LYS A 148 -15.40 -5.62 12.60
N GLY A 149 -15.06 -6.77 13.18
CA GLY A 149 -13.73 -7.04 13.72
C GLY A 149 -12.62 -6.83 12.69
N TYR A 150 -12.86 -7.22 11.44
CA TYR A 150 -12.00 -6.99 10.28
C TYR A 150 -11.63 -5.52 10.10
N ARG A 151 -12.62 -4.61 10.19
CA ARG A 151 -12.37 -3.17 10.02
C ARG A 151 -11.56 -2.61 11.18
N MET A 152 -11.87 -2.98 12.41
CA MET A 152 -11.13 -2.53 13.59
C MET A 152 -9.69 -3.04 13.59
N TYR A 153 -9.49 -4.32 13.24
CA TYR A 153 -8.17 -4.92 13.11
C TYR A 153 -7.30 -4.18 12.08
N ARG A 154 -7.82 -3.99 10.86
CA ARG A 154 -7.07 -3.34 9.78
C ARG A 154 -6.89 -1.83 10.00
N LEU A 155 -7.84 -1.16 10.66
CA LEU A 155 -7.70 0.23 11.08
C LEU A 155 -6.55 0.41 12.08
N ASP A 156 -6.42 -0.53 13.03
CA ASP A 156 -5.33 -0.52 14.02
C ASP A 156 -3.96 -0.65 13.32
N GLU A 157 -3.82 -1.60 12.40
CA GLU A 157 -2.61 -1.75 11.58
C GLU A 157 -2.32 -0.50 10.74
N ALA A 158 -3.35 0.06 10.09
CA ALA A 158 -3.22 1.25 9.25
C ALA A 158 -2.73 2.46 10.05
N ILE A 159 -3.28 2.71 11.24
CA ILE A 159 -2.92 3.90 12.04
C ILE A 159 -1.65 3.65 12.86
N ARG A 160 -1.61 2.59 13.67
CA ARG A 160 -0.54 2.37 14.66
C ARG A 160 0.76 1.88 14.04
N GLN A 161 0.71 1.27 12.85
CA GLN A 161 1.89 0.78 12.15
C GLN A 161 2.20 1.63 10.92
N ARG A 162 1.34 1.63 9.88
CA ARG A 162 1.66 2.24 8.57
C ARG A 162 1.74 3.77 8.64
N LEU A 163 0.65 4.44 9.02
CA LEU A 163 0.60 5.90 9.15
C LEU A 163 1.65 6.42 10.13
N ARG A 164 1.85 5.73 11.25
CA ARG A 164 2.94 6.04 12.18
C ARG A 164 4.30 6.07 11.49
N LEU A 165 4.65 5.01 10.75
CA LEU A 165 5.95 4.92 10.08
C LEU A 165 6.11 6.04 9.06
N ASP A 166 5.08 6.35 8.28
CA ASP A 166 5.16 7.38 7.25
C ASP A 166 5.21 8.79 7.84
N VAL A 167 4.51 9.07 8.94
CA VAL A 167 4.67 10.31 9.72
C VAL A 167 6.11 10.46 10.23
N LEU A 168 6.70 9.40 10.77
CA LEU A 168 8.08 9.43 11.27
C LEU A 168 9.10 9.65 10.16
N LYS A 169 8.94 8.97 9.01
CA LYS A 169 9.77 9.20 7.82
C LYS A 169 9.61 10.62 7.32
N TYR A 170 8.37 11.12 7.20
CA TYR A 170 8.07 12.49 6.78
C TYR A 170 8.82 13.51 7.62
N PHE A 171 8.69 13.47 8.95
CA PHE A 171 9.41 14.39 9.84
C PHE A 171 10.94 14.28 9.70
N ASN A 172 11.45 13.07 9.50
CA ASN A 172 12.88 12.88 9.30
C ASN A 172 13.35 13.51 7.98
N TYR A 173 12.60 13.33 6.89
CA TYR A 173 12.87 13.93 5.58
C TYR A 173 12.76 15.46 5.61
N SER A 174 11.69 16.02 6.18
CA SER A 174 11.54 17.47 6.34
C SER A 174 12.71 18.07 7.12
N LYS A 175 13.14 17.41 8.19
CA LYS A 175 14.34 17.79 8.96
C LYS A 175 15.60 17.78 8.09
N HIS A 176 15.80 16.74 7.26
CA HIS A 176 16.96 16.64 6.38
C HIS A 176 16.97 17.74 5.29
N ILE A 177 15.82 18.06 4.70
CA ILE A 177 15.69 19.16 3.73
C ILE A 177 16.13 20.49 4.36
N ILE A 178 15.64 20.81 5.57
CA ILE A 178 16.05 22.04 6.27
C ILE A 178 17.55 22.02 6.61
N GLN A 179 18.12 20.86 6.96
CA GLN A 179 19.56 20.74 7.21
C GLN A 179 20.40 21.00 5.96
N GLU A 180 19.97 20.52 4.79
CA GLU A 180 20.66 20.76 3.52
C GLU A 180 20.57 22.22 3.08
N LEU A 181 19.47 22.90 3.38
CA LEU A 181 19.36 24.35 3.16
C LEU A 181 20.38 25.12 4.01
N VAL A 182 20.63 24.69 5.25
CA VAL A 182 21.61 25.29 6.17
C VAL A 182 23.05 24.96 5.80
N LEU A 183 23.32 23.72 5.42
CA LEU A 183 24.65 23.22 5.07
C LEU A 183 24.51 22.37 3.80
N PRO A 184 24.73 22.96 2.61
CA PRO A 184 24.65 22.21 1.37
C PRO A 184 25.76 21.14 1.33
N ALA A 185 25.41 19.90 1.64
CA ALA A 185 26.29 18.75 1.39
C ALA A 185 26.27 18.42 -0.11
N ARG A 186 27.38 17.89 -0.65
CA ARG A 186 27.49 17.43 -2.05
C ARG A 186 26.72 16.12 -2.30
N GLY A 187 25.46 16.03 -1.88
CA GLY A 187 24.58 14.87 -2.01
C GLY A 187 23.38 15.13 -2.91
N TYR A 188 22.66 14.06 -3.26
CA TYR A 188 21.36 14.15 -3.94
C TYR A 188 20.35 14.85 -3.02
N PRO A 189 19.64 15.89 -3.49
CA PRO A 189 18.69 16.62 -2.68
C PRO A 189 17.53 15.71 -2.27
N TYR A 190 17.16 15.71 -0.98
CA TYR A 190 15.96 15.02 -0.54
C TYR A 190 14.72 15.70 -1.16
N SER A 191 13.90 14.94 -1.87
CA SER A 191 12.59 15.39 -2.33
C SER A 191 11.53 15.08 -1.28
N ILE A 192 10.67 16.06 -0.97
CA ILE A 192 9.50 15.85 -0.10
C ILE A 192 8.36 15.14 -0.85
N TYR A 193 8.42 15.06 -2.18
CA TYR A 193 7.30 14.58 -3.01
C TYR A 193 6.92 13.14 -2.71
N ASP A 194 7.86 12.20 -2.84
CA ASP A 194 7.58 10.76 -2.66
C ASP A 194 7.09 10.46 -1.24
N ILE A 195 7.74 11.08 -0.23
CA ILE A 195 7.36 10.85 1.16
C ILE A 195 6.01 11.49 1.52
N SER A 196 5.62 12.57 0.84
CA SER A 196 4.28 13.14 0.98
C SER A 196 3.23 12.23 0.34
N ALA A 197 3.53 11.66 -0.83
CA ALA A 197 2.62 10.74 -1.50
C ALA A 197 2.36 9.48 -0.66
N ASP A 198 3.40 8.91 -0.05
CA ASP A 198 3.26 7.77 0.87
C ASP A 198 2.43 8.12 2.10
N LEU A 199 2.68 9.28 2.72
CA LEU A 199 1.93 9.74 3.88
C LEU A 199 0.45 9.97 3.56
N ASN A 200 0.15 10.64 2.44
CA ASN A 200 -1.21 10.88 1.99
C ASN A 200 -1.94 9.56 1.74
N ARG A 201 -1.30 8.59 1.07
CA ARG A 201 -1.83 7.24 0.87
C ARG A 201 -2.17 6.58 2.21
N SER A 202 -1.28 6.67 3.21
CA SER A 202 -1.52 6.11 4.54
C SER A 202 -2.70 6.78 5.28
N ILE A 203 -2.89 8.10 5.12
CA ILE A 203 -4.05 8.81 5.68
C ILE A 203 -5.35 8.38 4.97
N ASP A 204 -5.34 8.31 3.65
CA ASP A 204 -6.47 7.88 2.84
C ASP A 204 -6.87 6.42 3.13
N GLN A 205 -5.89 5.54 3.33
CA GLN A 205 -6.13 4.16 3.76
C GLN A 205 -6.84 4.12 5.12
N ALA A 206 -6.37 4.90 6.11
CA ALA A 206 -7.03 4.97 7.42
C ALA A 206 -8.48 5.50 7.32
N ILE A 207 -8.72 6.53 6.49
CA ILE A 207 -10.06 7.05 6.21
C ILE A 207 -10.93 5.98 5.56
N THR A 208 -10.38 5.23 4.61
CA THR A 208 -11.08 4.16 3.89
C THR A 208 -11.49 3.04 4.85
N TRP A 209 -10.65 2.65 5.80
CA TRP A 209 -11.01 1.69 6.85
C TRP A 209 -12.12 2.16 7.78
N LEU A 210 -12.30 3.48 7.95
CA LEU A 210 -13.38 4.04 8.76
C LEU A 210 -14.70 4.13 8.01
N LYS A 211 -14.70 4.57 6.74
CA LYS A 211 -15.96 4.88 6.03
C LYS A 211 -16.10 4.30 4.62
N GLY A 212 -15.05 3.71 4.08
CA GLY A 212 -15.02 3.16 2.72
C GLY A 212 -15.78 1.85 2.57
N SER A 213 -16.24 1.57 1.35
CA SER A 213 -16.93 0.32 1.02
C SER A 213 -15.99 -0.88 1.16
N GLU A 214 -16.50 -1.98 1.72
CA GLU A 214 -15.76 -3.25 1.80
C GLU A 214 -15.34 -3.77 0.42
N LEU A 215 -16.16 -3.57 -0.62
CA LEU A 215 -15.82 -3.97 -1.98
C LEU A 215 -14.69 -3.12 -2.56
N GLN A 216 -14.72 -1.81 -2.33
CA GLN A 216 -13.68 -0.90 -2.79
C GLN A 216 -12.35 -1.18 -2.08
N ILE A 217 -12.39 -1.50 -0.78
CA ILE A 217 -11.21 -1.91 -0.02
C ILE A 217 -10.58 -3.16 -0.64
N ILE A 218 -11.37 -4.21 -0.86
CA ILE A 218 -10.88 -5.47 -1.43
C ILE A 218 -10.35 -5.25 -2.86
N SER A 219 -11.11 -4.53 -3.69
CA SER A 219 -10.68 -4.21 -5.05
C SER A 219 -9.38 -3.42 -5.07
N HIS A 220 -9.24 -2.39 -4.24
CA HIS A 220 -8.04 -1.59 -4.20
C HIS A 220 -6.82 -2.41 -3.76
N LEU A 221 -6.98 -3.31 -2.79
CA LEU A 221 -5.91 -4.23 -2.40
C LEU A 221 -5.55 -5.21 -3.51
N TRP A 222 -6.55 -5.68 -4.25
CA TRP A 222 -6.29 -6.48 -5.43
C TRP A 222 -5.61 -5.67 -6.53
N GLU A 223 -5.90 -4.38 -6.70
CA GLU A 223 -5.22 -3.55 -7.69
C GLU A 223 -3.80 -3.17 -7.25
N GLU A 224 -3.60 -2.72 -6.01
CA GLU A 224 -2.28 -2.42 -5.44
C GLU A 224 -1.40 -3.67 -5.36
N GLY A 225 -2.01 -4.80 -4.99
CA GLY A 225 -1.43 -6.11 -5.13
C GLY A 225 -1.18 -6.39 -6.60
N LEU A 226 -2.18 -6.90 -7.31
CA LEU A 226 -2.08 -7.59 -8.61
C LEU A 226 -1.70 -6.72 -9.81
N ILE A 227 -1.94 -5.41 -9.76
CA ILE A 227 -1.94 -4.53 -10.94
C ILE A 227 -0.88 -3.44 -10.88
N ASP A 228 -0.63 -2.82 -9.73
CA ASP A 228 0.29 -1.66 -9.61
C ASP A 228 1.76 -2.04 -9.35
N GLY A 229 2.11 -3.33 -9.39
CA GLY A 229 3.50 -3.75 -9.19
C GLY A 229 4.09 -3.26 -7.86
N SER A 230 3.25 -3.00 -6.85
CA SER A 230 3.74 -2.87 -5.49
C SER A 230 4.52 -4.16 -5.17
N ARG A 231 5.44 -4.12 -4.19
CA ARG A 231 6.39 -5.21 -3.85
C ARG A 231 5.78 -6.62 -3.76
N ARG A 232 4.45 -6.75 -3.70
CA ARG A 232 3.67 -8.00 -3.66
C ARG A 232 3.46 -8.69 -5.03
N PHE A 233 3.52 -7.99 -6.17
CA PHE A 233 3.34 -8.59 -7.53
C PHE A 233 4.51 -8.43 -8.50
N ALA A 234 5.63 -7.88 -8.04
CA ALA A 234 6.92 -8.10 -8.69
C ALA A 234 7.11 -9.58 -9.14
N PRO A 235 6.67 -10.59 -8.35
CA PRO A 235 6.75 -11.99 -8.76
C PRO A 235 6.02 -12.34 -10.07
N PHE A 236 4.85 -11.77 -10.38
CA PHE A 236 4.10 -12.17 -11.59
C PHE A 236 4.76 -11.66 -12.86
N ASP A 237 5.11 -10.37 -12.91
CA ASP A 237 5.75 -9.77 -14.07
C ASP A 237 7.18 -10.29 -14.25
N GLU A 238 7.89 -10.55 -13.15
CA GLU A 238 9.17 -11.25 -13.15
C GLU A 238 9.02 -12.66 -13.72
N TYR A 239 8.06 -13.45 -13.23
CA TYR A 239 7.79 -14.79 -13.73
C TYR A 239 7.49 -14.79 -15.23
N PHE A 240 6.59 -13.93 -15.70
CA PHE A 240 6.28 -13.87 -17.14
C PHE A 240 7.49 -13.42 -17.96
N SER A 241 8.31 -12.50 -17.44
CA SER A 241 9.53 -12.04 -18.11
C SER A 241 10.58 -13.16 -18.24
N LEU A 242 10.65 -14.09 -17.28
CA LEU A 242 11.55 -15.26 -17.35
C LEU A 242 11.22 -16.19 -18.52
N PHE A 243 9.94 -16.35 -18.86
CA PHE A 243 9.50 -17.29 -19.91
C PHE A 243 9.09 -16.61 -21.23
N HIS A 244 8.90 -15.29 -21.23
CA HIS A 244 8.56 -14.46 -22.38
C HIS A 244 9.30 -13.11 -22.31
N PRO A 245 10.62 -13.07 -22.58
CA PRO A 245 11.39 -11.84 -22.52
C PRO A 245 10.87 -10.81 -23.55
N PRO A 246 10.71 -9.52 -23.18
CA PRO A 246 10.35 -8.47 -24.13
C PRO A 246 11.39 -8.37 -25.26
N GLN A 247 10.93 -8.19 -26.50
CA GLN A 247 11.82 -8.08 -27.68
C GLN A 247 12.71 -6.82 -27.68
N GLU A 248 12.44 -5.83 -26.83
CA GLU A 248 13.23 -4.61 -26.70
C GLU A 248 13.41 -4.25 -25.21
N SER A 249 14.49 -4.70 -24.58
CA SER A 249 14.86 -4.26 -23.24
C SER A 249 15.58 -2.92 -23.30
N ASN A 250 14.90 -1.84 -22.92
CA ASN A 250 15.59 -0.64 -22.46
C ASN A 250 16.45 -1.02 -21.23
N LEU A 251 17.72 -0.62 -21.26
CA LEU A 251 18.85 -1.04 -20.40
C LEU A 251 18.74 -0.65 -18.90
N LEU A 252 17.54 -0.57 -18.33
CA LEU A 252 17.32 -0.10 -16.95
C LEU A 252 16.50 -1.06 -16.07
N SER A 253 16.00 -2.18 -16.60
CA SER A 253 15.49 -3.25 -15.73
C SER A 253 16.68 -4.01 -15.12
N PRO A 254 16.73 -4.20 -13.79
CA PRO A 254 17.69 -5.11 -13.19
C PRO A 254 17.52 -6.48 -13.86
N THR A 255 18.64 -7.10 -14.24
CA THR A 255 18.66 -8.51 -14.65
C THR A 255 17.99 -9.35 -13.58
N PRO A 256 17.12 -10.32 -13.93
CA PRO A 256 16.52 -11.21 -12.95
C PRO A 256 17.61 -11.84 -12.09
N GLU A 257 17.44 -11.80 -10.77
CA GLU A 257 18.40 -12.39 -9.83
C GLU A 257 18.42 -13.92 -9.95
N ILE A 258 17.31 -14.49 -10.45
CA ILE A 258 17.10 -15.92 -10.71
C ILE A 258 17.23 -16.21 -12.22
N THR A 259 18.06 -17.18 -12.59
CA THR A 259 18.13 -17.73 -13.95
C THR A 259 17.50 -19.12 -13.96
N ILE A 260 16.39 -19.28 -14.68
CA ILE A 260 15.74 -20.59 -14.82
C ILE A 260 16.55 -21.48 -15.77
N SER A 261 16.88 -22.68 -15.32
CA SER A 261 17.68 -23.61 -16.10
C SER A 261 16.89 -24.17 -17.30
N LYS A 262 17.61 -24.71 -18.29
CA LYS A 262 16.97 -25.41 -19.42
C LYS A 262 16.14 -26.60 -18.95
N LEU A 263 16.58 -27.24 -17.87
CA LEU A 263 15.93 -28.36 -17.22
C LEU A 263 14.60 -27.94 -16.59
N ALA A 264 14.56 -26.82 -15.87
CA ALA A 264 13.34 -26.28 -15.26
C ALA A 264 12.41 -25.53 -16.23
N THR A 265 12.87 -25.23 -17.44
CA THR A 265 12.09 -24.42 -18.41
C THR A 265 10.73 -25.03 -18.77
N PRO A 266 10.59 -26.35 -19.05
CA PRO A 266 9.29 -26.96 -19.31
C PRO A 266 8.35 -26.89 -18.11
N LEU A 267 8.87 -27.11 -16.89
CA LEU A 267 8.10 -26.99 -15.65
C LEU A 267 7.53 -25.59 -15.49
N GLY A 268 8.38 -24.56 -15.61
CA GLY A 268 7.92 -23.18 -15.47
C GLY A 268 6.88 -22.78 -16.52
N LYS A 269 7.04 -23.24 -17.77
CA LYS A 269 6.02 -23.01 -18.81
C LYS A 269 4.69 -23.68 -18.49
N SER A 270 4.68 -24.80 -17.78
CA SER A 270 3.44 -25.50 -17.39
C SER A 270 2.61 -24.72 -16.36
N MET A 271 3.22 -23.81 -15.58
CA MET A 271 2.52 -22.99 -14.59
C MET A 271 1.85 -21.74 -15.19
N ILE A 272 2.27 -21.31 -16.38
CA ILE A 272 1.74 -20.11 -17.07
C ILE A 272 0.21 -20.07 -17.14
N PRO A 273 -0.50 -21.17 -17.49
CA PRO A 273 -1.96 -21.17 -17.51
C PRO A 273 -2.58 -20.93 -16.12
N ILE A 274 -2.01 -21.47 -15.05
CA ILE A 274 -2.47 -21.27 -13.67
C ILE A 274 -2.33 -19.79 -13.29
N LEU A 275 -1.17 -19.19 -13.56
CA LEU A 275 -0.91 -17.78 -13.27
C LEU A 275 -1.83 -16.84 -14.06
N LYS A 276 -2.04 -17.13 -15.36
CA LYS A 276 -2.97 -16.36 -16.20
C LYS A 276 -4.42 -16.45 -15.70
N LEU A 277 -4.87 -17.64 -15.29
CA LEU A 277 -6.22 -17.82 -14.76
C LEU A 277 -6.39 -17.17 -13.39
N THR A 278 -5.36 -17.23 -12.53
CA THR A 278 -5.29 -16.54 -11.24
C THR A 278 -5.44 -15.03 -11.44
N LYS A 279 -4.61 -14.42 -12.29
CA LYS A 279 -4.71 -12.99 -12.63
C LYS A 279 -6.08 -12.63 -13.22
N LEU A 280 -6.56 -13.45 -14.16
CA LEU A 280 -7.89 -13.27 -14.77
C LEU A 280 -9.01 -13.30 -13.73
N PHE A 281 -8.89 -14.10 -12.67
CA PHE A 281 -9.91 -14.18 -11.63
C PHE A 281 -10.12 -12.81 -10.96
N PHE A 282 -9.04 -12.24 -10.46
CA PHE A 282 -9.07 -10.97 -9.75
C PHE A 282 -9.37 -9.80 -10.68
N ASP A 283 -8.71 -9.74 -11.85
CA ASP A 283 -8.93 -8.69 -12.85
C ASP A 283 -10.40 -8.62 -13.26
N LYS A 284 -11.04 -9.79 -13.46
CA LYS A 284 -12.45 -9.85 -13.85
C LYS A 284 -13.37 -9.30 -12.77
N LEU A 285 -13.14 -9.64 -11.51
CA LEU A 285 -13.97 -9.20 -10.39
C LEU A 285 -13.76 -7.72 -10.07
N ALA A 286 -12.51 -7.27 -10.03
CA ALA A 286 -12.16 -5.87 -9.80
C ALA A 286 -12.70 -4.95 -10.91
N SER A 287 -12.50 -5.32 -12.19
CA SER A 287 -12.87 -4.46 -13.33
C SER A 287 -14.37 -4.39 -13.61
N LYS A 288 -15.12 -5.48 -13.43
CA LYS A 288 -16.52 -5.56 -13.86
C LYS A 288 -17.54 -5.32 -12.74
N GLY A 289 -17.13 -5.41 -11.48
CA GLY A 289 -18.08 -5.47 -10.37
C GLY A 289 -17.82 -4.48 -9.25
N MET A 290 -16.57 -4.27 -8.88
CA MET A 290 -16.23 -3.58 -7.63
C MET A 290 -16.01 -2.06 -7.77
N LYS A 291 -16.07 -1.52 -9.00
CA LYS A 291 -15.90 -0.09 -9.28
C LYS A 291 -17.21 0.70 -9.25
N ASP A 292 -18.32 0.04 -8.93
CA ASP A 292 -19.61 0.73 -8.85
C ASP A 292 -19.69 1.56 -7.56
N GLU A 293 -19.78 2.89 -7.71
CA GLU A 293 -19.97 3.83 -6.60
C GLU A 293 -21.34 3.67 -5.91
N GLN A 294 -22.29 2.99 -6.55
CA GLN A 294 -23.61 2.70 -5.99
C GLN A 294 -23.65 1.41 -5.17
N ALA A 295 -22.55 0.66 -5.11
CA ALA A 295 -22.49 -0.58 -4.34
C ALA A 295 -22.68 -0.32 -2.83
N PRO A 296 -23.30 -1.26 -2.08
CA PRO A 296 -23.42 -1.12 -0.63
C PRO A 296 -22.05 -0.93 0.05
N LEU A 297 -22.04 -0.14 1.13
CA LEU A 297 -20.83 0.06 1.94
C LEU A 297 -20.36 -1.23 2.62
N PHE A 298 -21.31 -2.10 2.99
CA PHE A 298 -21.06 -3.32 3.73
C PHE A 298 -21.65 -4.51 2.99
N THR A 299 -20.86 -5.57 2.90
CA THR A 299 -21.29 -6.90 2.45
C THR A 299 -21.90 -7.66 3.61
N GLU A 300 -22.61 -8.75 3.30
CA GLU A 300 -23.10 -9.71 4.31
C GLU A 300 -22.01 -10.70 4.75
N MET A 301 -20.73 -10.48 4.39
CA MET A 301 -19.62 -11.30 4.88
C MET A 301 -19.31 -10.97 6.34
N SER A 302 -18.92 -12.01 7.08
CA SER A 302 -18.31 -11.88 8.41
C SER A 302 -16.87 -11.39 8.32
N SER A 303 -16.31 -10.99 9.46
CA SER A 303 -14.90 -10.57 9.54
C SER A 303 -13.92 -11.64 9.09
N ASP A 304 -14.17 -12.90 9.45
CA ASP A 304 -13.36 -14.04 9.03
C ASP A 304 -13.31 -14.16 7.49
N GLN A 305 -14.49 -14.11 6.85
CA GLN A 305 -14.61 -14.21 5.39
C GLN A 305 -14.00 -13.00 4.66
N LEU A 306 -14.21 -11.79 5.19
CA LEU A 306 -13.60 -10.56 4.64
C LEU A 306 -12.09 -10.62 4.75
N ASN A 307 -11.55 -11.07 5.87
CA ASN A 307 -10.11 -11.17 6.05
C ASN A 307 -9.51 -12.24 5.15
N PHE A 308 -10.16 -13.40 5.04
CA PHE A 308 -9.72 -14.45 4.14
C PHE A 308 -9.66 -13.97 2.68
N LEU A 309 -10.68 -13.22 2.21
CA LEU A 309 -10.68 -12.66 0.86
C LEU A 309 -9.69 -11.49 0.69
N HIS A 310 -9.41 -10.73 1.75
CA HIS A 310 -8.38 -9.69 1.75
C HIS A 310 -6.99 -10.30 1.51
N ASP A 311 -6.67 -11.37 2.23
CA ASP A 311 -5.35 -12.00 2.21
C ASP A 311 -5.09 -12.77 0.91
N SER A 312 -6.11 -12.96 0.06
CA SER A 312 -6.00 -13.69 -1.21
C SER A 312 -4.93 -13.17 -2.17
N ALA A 313 -4.69 -11.86 -2.20
CA ALA A 313 -3.65 -11.28 -3.04
C ALA A 313 -2.25 -11.57 -2.50
N GLU A 314 -2.10 -11.67 -1.18
CA GLU A 314 -0.84 -12.03 -0.52
C GLU A 314 -0.54 -13.51 -0.69
N ASP A 315 -1.52 -14.39 -0.48
CA ASP A 315 -1.37 -15.84 -0.71
C ASP A 315 -0.94 -16.16 -2.14
N VAL A 316 -1.51 -15.43 -3.10
CA VAL A 316 -1.18 -15.59 -4.53
C VAL A 316 0.21 -15.07 -4.85
N GLY A 317 0.63 -13.97 -4.21
CA GLY A 317 2.00 -13.48 -4.31
C GLY A 317 3.01 -14.47 -3.74
N GLU A 318 2.74 -15.02 -2.56
CA GLU A 318 3.55 -16.05 -1.91
C GLU A 318 3.69 -17.30 -2.79
N PHE A 319 2.58 -17.77 -3.38
CA PHE A 319 2.61 -18.88 -4.33
C PHE A 319 3.59 -18.63 -5.49
N VAL A 320 3.57 -17.43 -6.10
CA VAL A 320 4.47 -17.14 -7.24
C VAL A 320 5.92 -17.01 -6.79
N SER A 321 6.18 -16.41 -5.64
CA SER A 321 7.53 -16.39 -5.04
C SER A 321 8.05 -17.80 -4.80
N ASN A 322 7.25 -18.67 -4.17
CA ASN A 322 7.62 -20.06 -3.93
C ASN A 322 7.88 -20.81 -5.24
N LEU A 323 7.08 -20.59 -6.29
CA LEU A 323 7.33 -21.18 -7.60
C LEU A 323 8.68 -20.75 -8.18
N MET A 324 9.05 -19.46 -8.07
CA MET A 324 10.33 -18.98 -8.58
C MET A 324 11.51 -19.59 -7.82
N ASP A 325 11.40 -19.68 -6.50
CA ASP A 325 12.43 -20.30 -5.65
C ASP A 325 12.61 -21.78 -6.02
N ILE A 326 11.52 -22.56 -6.08
CA ILE A 326 11.56 -23.99 -6.43
C ILE A 326 12.16 -24.20 -7.84
N LEU A 327 11.78 -23.37 -8.82
CA LEU A 327 12.31 -23.50 -10.18
C LEU A 327 13.78 -23.07 -10.28
N GLY A 328 14.24 -22.17 -9.40
CA GLY A 328 15.65 -21.79 -9.27
C GLY A 328 16.53 -22.91 -8.69
N ASP A 329 15.96 -23.73 -7.81
CA ASP A 329 16.65 -24.85 -7.15
C ASP A 329 16.74 -26.12 -8.01
N ALA A 330 16.11 -26.16 -9.18
CA ALA A 330 15.95 -27.37 -9.99
C ALA A 330 17.26 -28.02 -10.48
N ASP A 331 18.37 -27.28 -10.51
CA ASP A 331 19.69 -27.82 -10.86
C ASP A 331 20.48 -28.30 -9.62
N MET A 332 20.02 -27.98 -8.41
CA MET A 332 20.69 -28.20 -7.13
C MET A 332 20.04 -29.32 -6.32
N ASP A 333 18.72 -29.36 -6.30
CA ASP A 333 17.92 -30.31 -5.55
C ASP A 333 17.54 -31.53 -6.39
N SER A 334 17.07 -32.60 -5.73
CA SER A 334 16.69 -33.83 -6.42
C SER A 334 15.35 -33.67 -7.15
N PRO A 335 15.16 -34.32 -8.32
CA PRO A 335 13.93 -34.18 -9.11
C PRO A 335 12.64 -34.53 -8.36
N ASP A 336 12.71 -35.49 -7.43
CA ASP A 336 11.59 -35.89 -6.56
C ASP A 336 11.21 -34.79 -5.55
N ASP A 337 12.19 -34.10 -4.97
CA ASP A 337 11.95 -32.98 -4.04
C ASP A 337 11.30 -31.80 -4.78
N ILE A 338 11.81 -31.45 -5.96
CA ILE A 338 11.25 -30.39 -6.82
C ILE A 338 9.81 -30.72 -7.22
N SER A 339 9.56 -31.95 -7.69
CA SER A 339 8.24 -32.44 -8.05
C SER A 339 7.27 -32.33 -6.86
N SER A 340 7.64 -32.86 -5.70
CA SER A 340 6.80 -32.82 -4.49
C SER A 340 6.48 -31.39 -4.05
N ARG A 341 7.48 -30.50 -4.00
CA ARG A 341 7.29 -29.10 -3.60
C ARG A 341 6.35 -28.35 -4.56
N LEU A 342 6.50 -28.55 -5.87
CA LEU A 342 5.60 -27.95 -6.86
C LEU A 342 4.16 -28.44 -6.72
N VAL A 343 3.98 -29.76 -6.55
CA VAL A 343 2.64 -30.35 -6.38
C VAL A 343 1.98 -29.79 -5.12
N ASP A 344 2.71 -29.71 -4.01
CA ASP A 344 2.21 -29.14 -2.75
C ASP A 344 1.75 -27.69 -2.92
N GLU A 345 2.53 -26.84 -3.60
CA GLU A 345 2.14 -25.45 -3.87
C GLU A 345 0.90 -25.35 -4.75
N ILE A 346 0.80 -26.17 -5.82
CA ILE A 346 -0.36 -26.18 -6.72
C ILE A 346 -1.63 -26.63 -5.97
N GLU A 347 -1.50 -27.64 -5.10
CA GLU A 347 -2.62 -28.12 -4.29
C GLU A 347 -3.07 -27.08 -3.26
N LYS A 348 -2.14 -26.38 -2.60
CA LYS A 348 -2.45 -25.28 -1.68
C LYS A 348 -3.24 -24.20 -2.41
N LEU A 349 -2.75 -23.74 -3.57
CA LEU A 349 -3.45 -22.73 -4.37
C LEU A 349 -4.85 -23.20 -4.80
N SER A 350 -4.97 -24.47 -5.19
CA SER A 350 -6.26 -25.07 -5.54
C SER A 350 -7.26 -25.06 -4.38
N LYS A 351 -6.82 -25.40 -3.16
CA LYS A 351 -7.67 -25.35 -1.96
C LYS A 351 -8.13 -23.91 -1.66
N LEU A 352 -7.25 -22.92 -1.84
CA LEU A 352 -7.60 -21.51 -1.68
C LEU A 352 -8.69 -21.08 -2.67
N PHE A 353 -8.54 -21.40 -3.96
CA PHE A 353 -9.56 -21.05 -4.97
C PHE A 353 -10.90 -21.79 -4.78
N GLN A 354 -10.88 -23.01 -4.23
CA GLN A 354 -12.11 -23.70 -3.84
C GLN A 354 -12.90 -22.93 -2.76
N ALA A 355 -12.23 -22.12 -1.95
CA ALA A 355 -12.86 -21.25 -0.95
C ALA A 355 -13.16 -19.84 -1.49
N TYR A 356 -12.28 -19.25 -2.30
CA TYR A 356 -12.50 -17.92 -2.89
C TYR A 356 -13.68 -17.87 -3.86
N VAL A 357 -13.83 -18.87 -4.73
CA VAL A 357 -14.88 -18.86 -5.75
C VAL A 357 -16.29 -18.81 -5.13
N PRO A 358 -16.65 -19.65 -4.13
CA PRO A 358 -17.93 -19.53 -3.44
C PRO A 358 -18.12 -18.17 -2.77
N LEU A 359 -17.12 -17.63 -2.06
CA LEU A 359 -17.24 -16.33 -1.41
C LEU A 359 -17.52 -15.22 -2.43
N ALA A 360 -16.78 -15.22 -3.54
CA ALA A 360 -17.01 -14.28 -4.62
C ALA A 360 -18.42 -14.42 -5.21
N ALA A 361 -18.82 -15.66 -5.54
CA ALA A 361 -20.13 -15.95 -6.11
C ALA A 361 -21.30 -15.55 -5.20
N PHE A 362 -21.20 -15.84 -3.90
CA PHE A 362 -22.29 -15.59 -2.95
C PHE A 362 -22.36 -14.15 -2.43
N TYR A 363 -21.22 -13.49 -2.21
CA TYR A 363 -21.19 -12.19 -1.53
C TYR A 363 -20.81 -11.02 -2.41
N LEU A 364 -20.02 -11.23 -3.47
CA LEU A 364 -19.54 -10.14 -4.31
C LEU A 364 -20.45 -9.98 -5.54
N THR A 365 -20.68 -11.08 -6.26
CA THR A 365 -21.41 -10.98 -7.54
C THR A 365 -22.84 -10.45 -7.44
N PRO A 366 -23.63 -10.71 -6.37
CA PRO A 366 -24.93 -10.09 -6.20
C PRO A 366 -24.90 -8.57 -6.06
N LEU A 367 -23.76 -7.99 -5.69
CA LEU A 367 -23.58 -6.56 -5.48
C LEU A 367 -23.18 -5.83 -6.76
N PHE A 368 -22.87 -6.57 -7.82
CA PHE A 368 -22.43 -6.00 -9.08
C PHE A 368 -23.62 -5.61 -9.96
N PRO A 369 -23.48 -4.55 -10.79
CA PRO A 369 -24.51 -4.16 -11.75
C PRO A 369 -24.76 -5.26 -12.79
N ASP A 370 -25.95 -5.24 -13.39
CA ASP A 370 -26.29 -6.15 -14.48
C ASP A 370 -25.35 -5.97 -15.68
N ILE A 371 -24.98 -7.08 -16.33
CA ILE A 371 -24.01 -7.12 -17.43
C ILE A 371 -24.72 -7.59 -18.68
N ASP A 372 -24.66 -6.78 -19.74
CA ASP A 372 -25.22 -7.11 -21.06
C ASP A 372 -26.72 -7.50 -21.00
N GLY A 373 -27.48 -6.89 -20.09
CA GLY A 373 -28.92 -7.14 -19.90
C GLY A 373 -29.25 -8.42 -19.12
N VAL A 374 -28.26 -9.06 -18.50
CA VAL A 374 -28.40 -10.24 -17.65
C VAL A 374 -27.94 -9.92 -16.24
N SER A 375 -28.57 -10.54 -15.23
CA SER A 375 -28.14 -10.34 -13.85
C SER A 375 -26.68 -10.74 -13.65
N SER A 376 -25.95 -9.92 -12.90
CA SER A 376 -24.54 -10.17 -12.54
C SER A 376 -24.33 -11.59 -12.00
N GLN A 377 -25.20 -12.06 -11.11
CA GLN A 377 -25.16 -13.42 -10.57
C GLN A 377 -25.21 -14.49 -11.66
N THR A 378 -26.08 -14.34 -12.65
CA THR A 378 -26.21 -15.31 -13.75
C THR A 378 -24.98 -15.28 -14.66
N TYR A 379 -24.50 -14.08 -14.99
CA TYR A 379 -23.28 -13.88 -15.78
C TYR A 379 -22.08 -14.55 -15.11
N PHE A 380 -21.84 -14.21 -13.84
CA PHE A 380 -20.68 -14.71 -13.11
C PHE A 380 -20.79 -16.19 -12.77
N ARG A 381 -22.00 -16.73 -12.54
CA ARG A 381 -22.17 -18.19 -12.34
C ARG A 381 -21.65 -19.00 -13.52
N SER A 382 -22.01 -18.59 -14.74
CA SER A 382 -21.52 -19.24 -15.97
C SER A 382 -20.00 -19.10 -16.10
N TRP A 383 -19.49 -17.89 -15.82
CA TRP A 383 -18.07 -17.60 -15.89
C TRP A 383 -17.25 -18.40 -14.85
N PHE A 384 -17.66 -18.46 -13.58
CA PHE A 384 -16.99 -19.25 -12.55
C PHE A 384 -16.97 -20.74 -12.90
N THR A 385 -18.04 -21.26 -13.50
CA THR A 385 -18.09 -22.66 -13.94
C THR A 385 -17.02 -22.95 -15.00
N THR A 386 -16.92 -22.05 -15.99
CA THR A 386 -15.91 -22.14 -17.05
C THR A 386 -14.50 -21.97 -16.49
N TRP A 387 -14.30 -20.93 -15.66
CA TRP A 387 -13.02 -20.61 -15.04
C TRP A 387 -12.53 -21.76 -14.16
N ASN A 388 -13.38 -22.33 -13.29
CA ASN A 388 -13.03 -23.48 -12.46
C ASN A 388 -12.57 -24.67 -13.31
N THR A 389 -13.30 -24.98 -14.38
CA THR A 389 -12.94 -26.09 -15.27
C THR A 389 -11.55 -25.87 -15.88
N LEU A 390 -11.28 -24.66 -16.39
CA LEU A 390 -9.99 -24.29 -16.95
C LEU A 390 -8.87 -24.32 -15.90
N PHE A 391 -9.14 -23.80 -14.70
CA PHE A 391 -8.18 -23.72 -13.61
C PHE A 391 -7.77 -25.11 -13.14
N PHE A 392 -8.73 -26.00 -12.83
CA PHE A 392 -8.40 -27.36 -12.41
C PHE A 392 -7.78 -28.22 -13.51
N THR A 393 -8.09 -27.93 -14.78
CA THR A 393 -7.40 -28.57 -15.91
C THR A 393 -5.94 -28.10 -15.97
N ALA A 394 -5.69 -26.80 -15.78
CA ALA A 394 -4.34 -26.24 -15.75
C ALA A 394 -3.52 -26.80 -14.60
N THR A 395 -4.08 -26.88 -13.39
CA THR A 395 -3.40 -27.46 -12.22
C THR A 395 -3.10 -28.93 -12.42
N HIS A 396 -4.04 -29.71 -12.98
CA HIS A 396 -3.79 -31.11 -13.29
C HIS A 396 -2.63 -31.28 -14.28
N ASN A 397 -2.63 -30.51 -15.37
CA ASN A 397 -1.56 -30.58 -16.37
C ASN A 397 -0.19 -30.19 -15.79
N ALA A 398 -0.14 -29.19 -14.91
CA ALA A 398 1.08 -28.77 -14.23
C ALA A 398 1.61 -29.84 -13.26
N ILE A 399 0.72 -30.50 -12.52
CA ILE A 399 1.07 -31.65 -11.67
C ILE A 399 1.62 -32.81 -12.51
N GLN A 400 1.00 -33.11 -13.66
CA GLN A 400 1.53 -34.13 -14.57
C GLN A 400 2.92 -33.76 -15.12
N ALA A 401 3.16 -32.47 -15.38
CA ALA A 401 4.48 -32.00 -15.80
C ALA A 401 5.53 -32.14 -14.67
N ALA A 402 5.15 -31.91 -13.41
CA ALA A 402 6.00 -32.13 -12.25
C ALA A 402 6.40 -33.62 -12.09
N HIS A 403 5.43 -34.53 -12.21
CA HIS A 403 5.72 -35.96 -12.18
C HIS A 403 6.58 -36.44 -13.36
N ALA A 404 6.32 -35.93 -14.57
CA ALA A 404 7.14 -36.26 -15.73
C ALA A 404 8.60 -35.80 -15.53
N PHE A 405 8.82 -34.64 -14.90
CA PHE A 405 10.15 -34.14 -14.59
C PHE A 405 10.93 -35.06 -13.64
N GLU A 406 10.25 -35.59 -12.62
CA GLU A 406 10.80 -36.58 -11.67
C GLU A 406 11.15 -37.91 -12.34
N GLU A 407 10.36 -38.35 -13.32
CA GLU A 407 10.62 -39.59 -14.06
C GLU A 407 11.74 -39.46 -15.11
N GLU A 408 11.92 -38.28 -15.68
CA GLU A 408 12.83 -38.03 -16.81
C GLU A 408 14.24 -37.58 -16.43
N ASN A 409 14.48 -37.17 -15.17
CA ASN A 409 15.75 -36.61 -14.69
C ASN A 409 16.18 -37.26 -13.38
#